data_AF-A0A974P4F4-F1
#
_entry.id   AF-A0A974P4F4-F1
#
_cell.length_a   1.000
_cell.length_b   1.000
_cell.length_c   1.000
_cell.angle_alpha   90.00
_cell.angle_beta   90.00
_cell.angle_gamma   90.00
#
_symmetry.space_group_name_H-M   'P 1'
#
loop_
_entity.id
_entity.type
_entity.pdbx_description
1 polymer ?
#
loop_
_entity_poly.entity_id
_entity_poly.type
_entity_poly.pdbx_seq_one_letter_code
_entity_poly.pdbx_strand_id
1 'polypeptide(L)'
;MACNPAGESLFQHRLGRIEARGLSFLNPSNHEALTQARKRLRETRGRQVIVKFLDESDEGPHFAYVTPAAALPPGLAATLPQPSPRGEGDIAIVFPALETTDRLWASVRESFGLTAAETRLAARLKDGLSLKEAADDMAVSLNTVRNQLRAIFEKMGLNRQSELVRALTQLGALAQAFEDPAGGARRFSPTIIATERAAAETAPPVQLFKLADGRRLAWRDYGDPGGRPVLVITQDLASSLLPRGTNALARDMGLRMIATERAGAGRSDPHPDFTFANVAADSVALIRHLGIDGLQITTNTDGAAYALEAAMQLGTRSAASCWPRAGRRDCRPSGSATRAIR
;
A
#
# COMPACT_ATOMS: atom_id res chain seq x y z
N MET A 1 15.31 -14.90 -0.05
CA MET A 1 15.32 -13.45 0.26
C MET A 1 16.31 -13.23 1.39
N ALA A 2 17.23 -12.27 1.27
CA ALA A 2 18.23 -11.97 2.29
C ALA A 2 17.92 -10.61 2.93
N CYS A 3 17.97 -10.54 4.26
CA CYS A 3 17.77 -9.31 5.03
C CYS A 3 18.78 -9.27 6.18
N ASN A 4 19.25 -8.08 6.54
CA ASN A 4 20.05 -7.90 7.75
C ASN A 4 19.10 -7.71 8.97
N PRO A 5 19.60 -7.87 10.22
CA PRO A 5 18.74 -7.80 11.40
C PRO A 5 17.96 -6.48 11.54
N ALA A 6 18.56 -5.37 11.13
CA ALA A 6 17.93 -4.05 11.18
C ALA A 6 16.75 -3.93 10.18
N GLY A 7 16.95 -4.38 8.94
CA GLY A 7 15.92 -4.41 7.92
C GLY A 7 14.78 -5.37 8.26
N GLU A 8 15.12 -6.53 8.85
CA GLU A 8 14.14 -7.52 9.29
C GLU A 8 13.26 -6.95 10.41
N SER A 9 13.88 -6.37 11.43
CA SER A 9 13.20 -5.69 12.54
C SER A 9 12.29 -4.57 12.04
N LEU A 10 12.78 -3.66 11.19
CA LEU A 10 11.98 -2.56 10.66
C LEU A 10 10.77 -3.08 9.87
N PHE A 11 10.98 -4.08 9.01
CA PHE A 11 9.91 -4.62 8.19
C PHE A 11 8.85 -5.31 9.04
N GLN A 12 9.26 -6.23 9.92
CA GLN A 12 8.36 -7.04 10.77
C GLN A 12 7.54 -6.20 11.76
N HIS A 13 8.12 -5.12 12.29
CA HIS A 13 7.44 -4.31 13.31
C HIS A 13 6.55 -3.20 12.73
N ARG A 14 6.79 -2.74 11.51
CA ARG A 14 6.14 -1.52 10.98
C ARG A 14 5.43 -1.70 9.65
N LEU A 15 5.99 -2.50 8.75
CA LEU A 15 5.56 -2.50 7.35
C LEU A 15 4.84 -3.79 6.93
N GLY A 16 5.17 -4.94 7.52
CA GLY A 16 4.75 -6.22 6.98
C GLY A 16 5.35 -7.44 7.65
N ARG A 17 5.34 -8.57 6.95
CA ARG A 17 6.04 -9.81 7.28
C ARG A 17 6.95 -10.22 6.12
N ILE A 18 8.07 -10.84 6.48
CA ILE A 18 9.00 -11.46 5.55
C ILE A 18 8.58 -12.93 5.43
N GLU A 19 8.18 -13.35 4.23
CA GLU A 19 7.72 -14.71 3.95
C GLU A 19 8.68 -15.42 2.99
N ALA A 20 8.59 -16.75 2.93
CA ALA A 20 9.43 -17.57 2.06
C ALA A 20 9.31 -17.20 0.56
N ARG A 21 8.15 -16.69 0.14
CA ARG A 21 7.85 -16.31 -1.24
C ARG A 21 7.99 -14.80 -1.53
N GLY A 22 8.30 -13.97 -0.53
CA GLY A 22 8.42 -12.52 -0.73
C GLY A 22 8.11 -11.69 0.50
N LEU A 23 7.69 -10.44 0.28
CA LEU A 23 7.29 -9.49 1.32
C LEU A 23 5.77 -9.37 1.34
N SER A 24 5.14 -9.54 2.49
CA SER A 24 3.73 -9.22 2.69
C SER A 24 3.60 -7.96 3.55
N PHE A 25 3.15 -6.86 2.97
CA PHE A 25 2.88 -5.62 3.71
C PHE A 25 1.53 -5.65 4.46
N LEU A 26 1.47 -4.99 5.62
CA LEU A 26 0.22 -4.77 6.34
C LEU A 26 -0.72 -3.86 5.54
N ASN A 27 -0.17 -2.76 5.00
CA ASN A 27 -0.91 -1.84 4.14
C ASN A 27 -0.85 -2.29 2.66
N PRO A 28 -1.99 -2.59 2.02
CA PRO A 28 -2.03 -3.01 0.61
C PRO A 28 -1.38 -2.01 -0.37
N SER A 29 -1.42 -0.71 -0.06
CA SER A 29 -0.84 0.35 -0.91
C SER A 29 0.68 0.20 -1.06
N ASN A 30 1.35 -0.41 -0.07
CA ASN A 30 2.79 -0.64 -0.10
C ASN A 30 3.19 -1.71 -1.13
N HIS A 31 2.34 -2.73 -1.36
CA HIS A 31 2.57 -3.75 -2.40
C HIS A 31 2.55 -3.13 -3.80
N GLU A 32 1.60 -2.23 -4.04
CA GLU A 32 1.52 -1.53 -5.32
C GLU A 32 2.72 -0.61 -5.53
N ALA A 33 3.09 0.15 -4.51
CA ALA A 33 4.25 1.05 -4.57
C ALA A 33 5.53 0.26 -4.93
N LEU A 34 5.70 -0.93 -4.35
CA LEU A 34 6.81 -1.84 -4.69
C LEU A 34 6.68 -2.42 -6.11
N THR A 35 5.48 -2.79 -6.53
CA THR A 35 5.21 -3.30 -7.89
C THR A 35 5.51 -2.26 -8.96
N GLN A 36 5.07 -1.02 -8.75
CA GLN A 36 5.35 0.11 -9.63
C GLN A 36 6.86 0.43 -9.65
N ALA A 37 7.54 0.36 -8.51
CA ALA A 37 8.99 0.54 -8.44
C ALA A 37 9.73 -0.52 -9.27
N ARG A 38 9.34 -1.81 -9.16
CA ARG A 38 9.88 -2.90 -9.99
C ARG A 38 9.65 -2.64 -11.48
N LYS A 39 8.43 -2.22 -11.86
CA LYS A 39 8.10 -1.88 -13.26
C LYS A 39 8.99 -0.74 -13.77
N ARG A 40 9.11 0.35 -12.99
CA ARG A 40 9.89 1.54 -13.34
C ARG A 40 11.39 1.24 -13.46
N LEU A 41 11.94 0.41 -12.57
CA LEU A 41 13.33 -0.03 -12.65
C LEU A 41 13.61 -0.79 -13.96
N ARG A 42 12.68 -1.63 -14.41
CA ARG A 42 12.80 -2.34 -15.70
C ARG A 42 12.71 -1.39 -16.91
N GLU A 43 11.76 -0.46 -16.89
CA GLU A 43 11.46 0.41 -18.04
C GLU A 43 12.49 1.53 -18.23
N THR A 44 12.95 2.16 -17.15
CA THR A 44 13.71 3.41 -17.25
C THR A 44 15.23 3.18 -17.36
N ARG A 45 15.71 1.93 -17.32
CA ARG A 45 17.12 1.58 -16.98
C ARG A 45 17.65 2.36 -15.76
N GLY A 46 16.74 2.83 -14.91
CA GLY A 46 17.07 3.62 -13.74
C GLY A 46 17.76 2.73 -12.73
N ARG A 47 18.86 3.22 -12.12
CA ARG A 47 19.57 2.45 -11.10
C ARG A 47 18.80 2.38 -9.77
N GLN A 48 17.89 3.32 -9.52
CA GLN A 48 17.18 3.42 -8.24
C GLN A 48 15.87 4.23 -8.35
N VAL A 49 14.89 3.89 -7.50
CA VAL A 49 13.60 4.56 -7.33
C VAL A 49 13.36 4.82 -5.84
N ILE A 50 12.86 6.00 -5.48
CA ILE A 50 12.38 6.26 -4.11
C ILE A 50 10.95 5.76 -3.97
N VAL A 51 10.72 4.91 -2.97
CA VAL A 51 9.40 4.42 -2.60
C VAL A 51 9.03 4.93 -1.23
N LYS A 52 7.81 5.44 -1.12
CA LYS A 52 7.19 5.84 0.13
C LYS A 52 6.30 4.70 0.62
N PHE A 53 6.66 4.10 1.74
CA PHE A 53 5.86 3.12 2.44
C PHE A 53 5.06 3.79 3.56
N LEU A 54 3.80 3.40 3.70
CA LEU A 54 2.89 3.85 4.75
C LEU A 54 3.02 2.93 5.97
N ASP A 55 3.15 3.53 7.15
CA ASP A 55 3.10 2.87 8.46
C ASP A 55 1.65 2.94 9.00
N GLU A 56 1.13 1.84 9.52
CA GLU A 56 -0.21 1.80 10.14
C GLU A 56 -0.25 2.42 11.55
N SER A 57 0.90 2.59 12.21
CA SER A 57 1.01 3.05 13.59
C SER A 57 0.91 4.57 13.78
N ASP A 58 0.59 5.33 12.72
CA ASP A 58 0.51 6.80 12.69
C ASP A 58 1.82 7.51 13.06
N GLU A 59 2.93 6.77 13.14
CA GLU A 59 4.25 7.38 13.24
C GLU A 59 4.61 8.10 11.94
N GLY A 60 4.01 7.77 10.80
CA GLY A 60 4.18 8.46 9.51
C GLY A 60 5.01 7.63 8.51
N PRO A 61 5.20 8.10 7.26
CA PRO A 61 5.73 7.26 6.20
C PRO A 61 7.23 6.97 6.36
N HIS A 62 7.64 5.82 5.81
CA HIS A 62 9.02 5.39 5.67
C HIS A 62 9.45 5.47 4.21
N PHE A 63 10.57 6.13 3.94
CA PHE A 63 11.13 6.20 2.59
C PHE A 63 12.25 5.19 2.42
N ALA A 64 12.26 4.51 1.28
CA ALA A 64 13.30 3.55 0.93
C ALA A 64 13.75 3.75 -0.52
N TYR A 65 15.01 3.42 -0.80
CA TYR A 65 15.43 3.20 -2.18
C TYR A 65 15.15 1.76 -2.57
N VAL A 66 14.51 1.58 -3.72
CA VAL A 66 14.40 0.30 -4.40
C VAL A 66 15.35 0.32 -5.60
N THR A 67 16.28 -0.62 -5.63
CA THR A 67 17.36 -0.71 -6.63
C THR A 67 17.54 -2.16 -7.07
N PRO A 68 18.03 -2.46 -8.30
CA PRO A 68 18.43 -3.81 -8.64
C PRO A 68 19.50 -4.32 -7.66
N ALA A 69 19.39 -5.57 -7.21
CA ALA A 69 20.32 -6.15 -6.23
C ALA A 69 21.77 -6.17 -6.73
N ALA A 70 21.97 -6.25 -8.05
CA ALA A 70 23.28 -6.13 -8.70
C ALA A 70 23.88 -4.71 -8.66
N ALA A 71 23.05 -3.68 -8.47
CA ALA A 71 23.47 -2.27 -8.42
C ALA A 71 23.68 -1.75 -6.99
N LEU A 72 23.47 -2.60 -5.98
CA LEU A 72 23.64 -2.27 -4.57
C LEU A 72 25.12 -1.91 -4.28
N PRO A 73 25.40 -0.79 -3.60
CA PRO A 73 26.76 -0.40 -3.23
C PRO A 73 27.48 -1.49 -2.43
N PRO A 74 28.79 -1.72 -2.63
CA PRO A 74 29.54 -2.79 -1.95
C PRO A 74 29.44 -2.73 -0.42
N GLY A 75 29.47 -1.53 0.16
CA GLY A 75 29.35 -1.34 1.61
C GLY A 75 28.00 -1.82 2.15
N LEU A 76 26.90 -1.53 1.45
CA LEU A 76 25.57 -2.02 1.82
C LEU A 76 25.42 -3.51 1.53
N ALA A 77 25.97 -3.99 0.42
CA ALA A 77 25.94 -5.40 0.04
C ALA A 77 26.66 -6.29 1.07
N ALA A 78 27.73 -5.80 1.70
CA ALA A 78 28.48 -6.51 2.74
C ALA A 78 27.68 -6.69 4.05
N THR A 79 26.63 -5.90 4.28
CA THR A 79 25.77 -6.04 5.46
C THR A 79 24.73 -7.15 5.35
N LEU A 80 24.54 -7.70 4.14
CA LEU A 80 23.61 -8.80 3.91
C LEU A 80 24.29 -10.14 4.25
N PRO A 81 23.55 -11.11 4.83
CA PRO A 81 24.04 -12.47 4.94
C PRO A 81 24.43 -13.03 3.54
N GLN A 82 25.57 -13.73 3.44
CA GLN A 82 26.23 -14.27 2.23
C GLN A 82 25.30 -15.00 1.21
N PRO A 83 25.74 -15.17 -0.06
CA PRO A 83 24.98 -14.77 -1.23
C PRO A 83 23.84 -15.73 -1.55
N SER A 84 22.60 -15.23 -1.40
CA SER A 84 21.51 -15.77 -2.22
C SER A 84 21.88 -15.52 -3.70
N PRO A 85 21.71 -16.49 -4.61
CA PRO A 85 21.96 -16.27 -6.04
C PRO A 85 21.14 -15.05 -6.49
N ARG A 86 21.84 -13.98 -6.88
CA ARG A 86 21.21 -12.75 -7.35
C ARG A 86 20.75 -13.00 -8.77
N GLY A 87 19.49 -13.37 -8.92
CA GLY A 87 18.88 -13.59 -10.21
C GLY A 87 18.73 -12.28 -10.97
N GLU A 88 18.65 -12.38 -12.30
CA GLU A 88 18.24 -11.28 -13.14
C GLU A 88 16.81 -10.85 -12.74
N GLY A 89 16.68 -9.63 -12.19
CA GLY A 89 15.40 -9.11 -11.70
C GLY A 89 15.24 -9.02 -10.17
N ASP A 90 16.24 -9.46 -9.40
CA ASP A 90 16.26 -9.24 -7.95
C ASP A 90 16.40 -7.75 -7.62
N ILE A 91 15.66 -7.30 -6.60
CA ILE A 91 15.69 -5.93 -6.09
C ILE A 91 16.13 -5.92 -4.63
N ALA A 92 16.84 -4.86 -4.24
CA ALA A 92 17.14 -4.52 -2.87
C ALA A 92 16.26 -3.34 -2.44
N ILE A 93 15.68 -3.43 -1.24
CA ILE A 93 14.98 -2.33 -0.57
C ILE A 93 15.88 -1.86 0.56
N VAL A 94 16.35 -0.61 0.47
CA VAL A 94 17.28 -0.04 1.44
C VAL A 94 16.57 1.04 2.23
N PHE A 95 16.49 0.84 3.55
CA PHE A 95 15.99 1.82 4.50
C PHE A 95 17.17 2.57 5.13
N PRO A 96 17.04 3.87 5.40
CA PRO A 96 18.09 4.62 6.07
C PRO A 96 18.26 4.18 7.53
N ALA A 97 19.52 4.01 7.94
CA ALA A 97 19.89 4.21 9.34
C ALA A 97 19.91 5.72 9.61
N LEU A 98 19.35 6.17 10.73
CA LEU A 98 19.34 7.58 11.09
C LEU A 98 20.78 8.02 11.43
N GLU A 99 21.50 8.67 10.50
CA GLU A 99 22.60 9.60 10.81
C GLU A 99 23.07 10.41 9.58
N THR A 100 22.92 11.74 9.74
CA THR A 100 23.57 12.94 9.14
C THR A 100 23.72 13.09 7.61
N THR A 101 23.82 14.32 7.11
CA THR A 101 23.49 14.71 5.72
C THR A 101 24.19 16.00 5.30
N ASP A 102 24.72 16.05 4.06
CA ASP A 102 24.97 17.32 3.33
C ASP A 102 24.48 17.36 1.86
N ARG A 103 23.94 16.27 1.26
CA ARG A 103 23.61 16.23 -0.19
C ARG A 103 22.17 15.81 -0.58
N LEU A 104 21.30 15.61 0.40
CA LEU A 104 19.87 15.27 0.30
C LEU A 104 19.06 16.12 -0.72
N TRP A 105 19.31 17.42 -0.75
CA TRP A 105 18.41 18.38 -1.37
C TRP A 105 18.36 18.33 -2.90
N ALA A 106 19.46 17.88 -3.54
CA ALA A 106 19.49 17.67 -4.99
C ALA A 106 18.60 16.47 -5.41
N SER A 107 18.62 15.38 -4.63
CA SER A 107 17.85 14.15 -4.89
C SER A 107 16.34 14.32 -4.64
N VAL A 108 15.98 15.02 -3.56
CA VAL A 108 14.57 15.31 -3.24
C VAL A 108 13.93 16.21 -4.31
N ARG A 109 14.68 17.18 -4.84
CA ARG A 109 14.20 18.11 -5.88
C ARG A 109 13.79 17.39 -7.17
N GLU A 110 14.63 16.50 -7.68
CA GLU A 110 14.33 15.74 -8.90
C GLU A 110 13.25 14.67 -8.68
N SER A 111 13.25 13.99 -7.53
CA SER A 111 12.35 12.85 -7.30
C SER A 111 10.91 13.27 -6.95
N PHE A 112 10.75 14.31 -6.14
CA PHE A 112 9.43 14.81 -5.69
C PHE A 112 8.92 16.02 -6.47
N GLY A 113 9.69 16.53 -7.44
CA GLY A 113 9.31 17.70 -8.23
C GLY A 113 9.21 18.98 -7.38
N LEU A 114 10.05 19.10 -6.34
CA LEU A 114 10.06 20.31 -5.52
C LEU A 114 10.64 21.49 -6.31
N THR A 115 10.06 22.67 -6.13
CA THR A 115 10.62 23.90 -6.69
C THR A 115 11.86 24.35 -5.91
N ALA A 116 12.65 25.26 -6.48
CA ALA A 116 13.79 25.86 -5.79
C ALA A 116 13.38 26.64 -4.52
N ALA A 117 12.16 27.18 -4.46
CA ALA A 117 11.65 27.83 -3.27
C ALA A 117 11.24 26.81 -2.19
N GLU A 118 10.53 25.76 -2.59
CA GLU A 118 10.12 24.65 -1.69
C GLU A 118 11.34 23.92 -1.09
N THR A 119 12.38 23.69 -1.90
CA THR A 119 13.64 23.08 -1.45
C THR A 119 14.33 23.95 -0.40
N ARG A 120 14.35 25.27 -0.60
CA ARG A 120 14.93 26.22 0.36
C ARG A 120 14.19 26.22 1.69
N LEU A 121 12.85 26.19 1.67
CA LEU A 121 12.04 26.10 2.88
C LEU A 121 12.30 24.78 3.62
N ALA A 122 12.26 23.67 2.91
CA ALA A 122 12.45 22.35 3.50
C ALA A 122 13.85 22.21 4.18
N ALA A 123 14.90 22.81 3.61
CA ALA A 123 16.24 22.87 4.22
C ALA A 123 16.23 23.52 5.60
N ARG A 124 15.61 24.69 5.72
CA ARG A 124 15.52 25.43 6.99
C ARG A 124 14.72 24.68 8.04
N LEU A 125 13.63 24.04 7.64
CA LEU A 125 12.82 23.22 8.55
C LEU A 125 13.59 21.98 9.04
N LYS A 126 14.41 21.36 8.18
CA LYS A 126 15.31 20.26 8.59
C LYS A 126 16.33 20.74 9.63
N ASP A 127 16.87 21.94 9.45
CA ASP A 127 17.85 22.53 10.35
C ASP A 127 17.23 23.07 11.65
N GLY A 128 15.93 22.83 11.86
CA GLY A 128 15.22 23.10 13.12
C GLY A 128 14.56 24.48 13.19
N LEU A 129 14.61 25.29 12.13
CA LEU A 129 13.97 26.60 12.12
C LEU A 129 12.44 26.45 12.15
N SER A 130 11.78 27.32 12.91
CA SER A 130 10.34 27.51 12.86
C SER A 130 9.90 28.17 11.55
N LEU A 131 8.61 28.10 11.22
CA LEU A 131 8.07 28.74 10.01
C LEU A 131 8.26 30.26 10.02
N LYS A 132 8.30 30.88 11.20
CA LYS A 132 8.54 32.31 11.35
C LYS A 132 10.01 32.64 11.06
N GLU A 133 10.94 31.92 11.68
CA GLU A 133 12.38 32.09 11.42
C GLU A 133 12.75 31.78 9.98
N ALA A 134 12.12 30.75 9.37
CA ALA A 134 12.31 30.45 7.96
C ALA A 134 11.75 31.55 7.04
N ALA A 135 10.63 32.19 7.41
CA ALA A 135 10.08 33.32 6.66
C ALA A 135 11.02 34.54 6.71
N ASP A 136 11.54 34.83 7.90
CA ASP A 136 12.49 35.91 8.15
C ASP A 136 13.81 35.65 7.40
N ASP A 137 14.37 34.44 7.47
CA ASP A 137 15.60 34.05 6.76
C ASP A 137 15.45 34.03 5.24
N MET A 138 14.28 33.64 4.73
CA MET A 138 13.99 33.64 3.30
C MET A 138 13.53 35.00 2.77
N ALA A 139 13.38 36.01 3.63
CA ALA A 139 12.84 37.34 3.31
C ALA A 139 11.49 37.27 2.57
N VAL A 140 10.58 36.40 3.03
CA VAL A 140 9.23 36.25 2.47
C VAL A 140 8.17 36.29 3.57
N SER A 141 6.90 36.51 3.20
CA SER A 141 5.81 36.50 4.19
C SER A 141 5.62 35.11 4.80
N LEU A 142 5.17 35.06 6.06
CA LEU A 142 4.78 33.81 6.73
C LEU A 142 3.66 33.07 5.96
N ASN A 143 2.79 33.79 5.25
CA ASN A 143 1.76 33.19 4.40
C ASN A 143 2.37 32.49 3.18
N THR A 144 3.39 33.07 2.58
CA THR A 144 4.16 32.46 1.49
C THR A 144 4.82 31.17 1.96
N VAL A 145 5.42 31.17 3.16
CA VAL A 145 5.99 29.96 3.77
C VAL A 145 4.93 28.89 4.04
N ARG A 146 3.77 29.25 4.58
CA ARG A 146 2.66 28.31 4.79
C ARG A 146 2.15 27.69 3.48
N ASN A 147 2.06 28.48 2.41
CA ASN A 147 1.65 28.00 1.09
C ASN A 147 2.69 27.06 0.49
N GLN A 148 3.98 27.40 0.60
CA GLN A 148 5.08 26.52 0.16
C GLN A 148 5.11 25.22 0.98
N LEU A 149 4.89 25.29 2.30
CA LEU A 149 4.80 24.11 3.16
C LEU A 149 3.65 23.19 2.73
N ARG A 150 2.48 23.75 2.43
CA ARG A 150 1.33 23.00 1.94
C ARG A 150 1.61 22.34 0.59
N ALA A 151 2.30 23.03 -0.32
CA ALA A 151 2.72 22.46 -1.60
C ALA A 151 3.74 21.33 -1.42
N ILE A 152 4.68 21.46 -0.47
CA ILE A 152 5.62 20.39 -0.11
C ILE A 152 4.87 19.18 0.44
N PHE A 153 3.91 19.39 1.35
CA PHE A 153 3.05 18.35 1.88
C PHE A 153 2.29 17.61 0.79
N GLU A 154 1.70 18.32 -0.15
CA GLU A 154 0.99 17.72 -1.27
C GLU A 154 1.94 16.89 -2.16
N LYS A 155 3.10 17.44 -2.54
CA LYS A 155 4.08 16.76 -3.41
C LYS A 155 4.76 15.56 -2.75
N MET A 156 4.92 15.56 -1.43
CA MET A 156 5.50 14.45 -0.68
C MET A 156 4.42 13.53 -0.06
N GLY A 157 3.14 13.89 -0.20
CA GLY A 157 1.99 13.26 0.44
C GLY A 157 2.07 13.23 1.98
N LEU A 158 2.71 14.22 2.58
CA LEU A 158 2.88 14.32 4.04
C LEU A 158 1.79 15.21 4.62
N ASN A 159 1.43 15.01 5.88
CA ASN A 159 0.37 15.79 6.53
C ASN A 159 0.88 16.63 7.71
N ARG A 160 2.12 16.39 8.18
CA ARG A 160 2.68 17.06 9.36
C ARG A 160 4.12 17.55 9.11
N GLN A 161 4.50 18.66 9.76
CA GLN A 161 5.85 19.22 9.65
C GLN A 161 6.92 18.28 10.22
N SER A 162 6.61 17.58 11.32
CA SER A 162 7.50 16.58 11.91
C SER A 162 7.76 15.39 10.98
N GLU A 163 6.75 14.97 10.21
CA GLU A 163 6.90 13.93 9.18
C GLU A 163 7.84 14.39 8.06
N LEU A 164 7.77 15.66 7.67
CA LEU A 164 8.68 16.26 6.69
C LEU A 164 10.13 16.25 7.19
N VAL A 165 10.38 16.78 8.38
CA VAL A 165 11.73 16.81 8.98
C VAL A 165 12.31 15.40 9.09
N ARG A 166 11.50 14.42 9.50
CA ARG A 166 11.93 13.02 9.58
C ARG A 166 12.20 12.41 8.20
N ALA A 167 11.31 12.60 7.24
CA ALA A 167 11.47 12.09 5.88
C ALA A 167 12.76 12.59 5.23
N LEU A 168 13.08 13.86 5.44
CA LEU A 168 14.30 14.50 4.96
C LEU A 168 15.55 13.92 5.63
N THR A 169 15.52 13.77 6.96
CA THR A 169 16.61 13.16 7.72
C THR A 169 16.89 11.73 7.25
N GLN A 170 15.84 10.93 7.07
CA GLN A 170 15.90 9.58 6.54
C GLN A 170 16.51 9.53 5.13
N LEU A 171 15.96 10.28 4.18
CA LEU A 171 16.45 10.29 2.80
C LEU A 171 17.91 10.75 2.68
N GLY A 172 18.37 11.59 3.62
CA GLY A 172 19.69 12.23 3.56
C GLY A 172 20.81 11.29 3.97
N ALA A 173 20.61 10.54 5.06
CA ALA A 173 21.51 9.47 5.47
C ALA A 173 21.66 8.41 4.38
N LEU A 174 20.55 8.10 3.70
CA LEU A 174 20.53 7.07 2.66
C LEU A 174 21.20 7.53 1.36
N ALA A 175 21.03 8.79 0.95
CA ALA A 175 21.66 9.32 -0.26
C ALA A 175 23.19 9.20 -0.24
N GLN A 176 23.83 9.38 0.92
CA GLN A 176 25.28 9.23 1.08
C GLN A 176 25.76 7.80 0.80
N ALA A 177 24.99 6.79 1.23
CA ALA A 177 25.36 5.38 1.03
C ALA A 177 25.31 4.94 -0.44
N PHE A 178 24.62 5.69 -1.30
CA PHE A 178 24.50 5.43 -2.74
C PHE A 178 25.44 6.28 -3.61
N GLU A 179 26.37 7.03 -3.00
CA GLU A 179 27.41 7.74 -3.73
C GLU A 179 28.44 6.78 -4.34
N ASP A 180 28.91 7.15 -5.53
CA ASP A 180 30.06 6.52 -6.18
C ASP A 180 31.33 7.15 -5.60
N PRO A 181 32.34 6.40 -5.12
CA PRO A 181 33.60 6.99 -4.62
C PRO A 181 34.32 7.86 -5.66
N ALA A 182 33.98 7.74 -6.95
CA ALA A 182 34.49 8.60 -8.03
C ALA A 182 33.69 9.92 -8.24
N GLY A 183 32.69 10.24 -7.40
CA GLY A 183 32.02 11.56 -7.38
C GLY A 183 30.89 11.76 -8.40
N GLY A 184 30.45 10.72 -9.10
CA GLY A 184 29.32 10.79 -10.04
C GLY A 184 27.96 10.64 -9.35
N ALA A 185 27.10 11.66 -9.41
CA ALA A 185 25.73 11.57 -8.91
C ALA A 185 24.91 10.53 -9.72
N ARG A 186 24.45 9.44 -9.08
CA ARG A 186 23.50 8.52 -9.70
C ARG A 186 22.14 9.20 -9.84
N ARG A 187 21.58 9.21 -11.06
CA ARG A 187 20.30 9.85 -11.38
C ARG A 187 19.12 9.09 -10.76
N PHE A 188 18.26 9.79 -10.02
CA PHE A 188 17.08 9.21 -9.38
C PHE A 188 15.88 9.25 -10.33
N SER A 189 15.02 8.23 -10.28
CA SER A 189 13.72 8.27 -10.95
C SER A 189 12.68 8.95 -10.06
N PRO A 190 11.63 9.59 -10.65
CA PRO A 190 10.58 10.25 -9.88
C PRO A 190 9.90 9.32 -8.85
N THR A 191 9.45 9.91 -7.74
CA THR A 191 8.83 9.20 -6.60
C THR A 191 7.46 8.63 -6.95
N ILE A 192 7.12 7.48 -6.35
CA ILE A 192 5.81 6.84 -6.45
C ILE A 192 4.96 7.20 -5.22
N ILE A 193 3.74 7.71 -5.42
CA ILE A 193 2.81 8.17 -4.36
C ILE A 193 1.48 7.40 -4.44
N ALA A 194 0.95 6.96 -3.30
CA ALA A 194 -0.38 6.36 -3.18
C ALA A 194 -1.48 7.44 -2.97
N THR A 195 -2.38 7.61 -3.94
CA THR A 195 -3.56 8.55 -3.91
C THR A 195 -4.90 7.76 -3.94
N GLU A 196 -6.05 8.28 -4.36
CA GLU A 196 -7.28 7.48 -4.65
C GLU A 196 -7.54 7.32 -6.15
N ARG A 197 -7.38 8.37 -6.96
CA ARG A 197 -7.30 8.30 -8.43
C ARG A 197 -5.98 7.68 -8.89
N ALA A 198 -5.93 6.42 -9.24
CA ALA A 198 -4.75 5.54 -9.45
C ALA A 198 -4.93 4.25 -8.64
N ALA A 199 -5.89 4.21 -7.70
CA ALA A 199 -6.50 2.99 -7.18
C ALA A 199 -7.47 2.50 -8.23
N ALA A 200 -8.30 3.43 -8.71
CA ALA A 200 -9.21 3.22 -9.81
C ALA A 200 -8.49 2.85 -11.13
N GLU A 201 -7.26 3.29 -11.35
CA GLU A 201 -6.51 2.98 -12.60
C GLU A 201 -5.83 1.60 -12.55
N THR A 202 -5.52 1.08 -11.35
CA THR A 202 -4.84 -0.22 -11.18
C THR A 202 -5.74 -1.35 -10.71
N ALA A 203 -6.97 -1.04 -10.28
CA ALA A 203 -7.99 -2.03 -9.97
C ALA A 203 -8.47 -2.77 -11.24
N PRO A 204 -8.79 -4.08 -11.15
CA PRO A 204 -9.44 -4.83 -12.22
C PRO A 204 -10.76 -4.15 -12.64
N PRO A 205 -11.16 -4.20 -13.92
CA PRO A 205 -12.39 -3.57 -14.37
C PRO A 205 -13.61 -4.12 -13.62
N VAL A 206 -14.59 -3.26 -13.36
CA VAL A 206 -15.89 -3.69 -12.85
C VAL A 206 -16.62 -4.49 -13.91
N GLN A 207 -17.13 -5.64 -13.51
CA GLN A 207 -17.91 -6.57 -14.30
C GLN A 207 -19.37 -6.53 -13.86
N LEU A 208 -20.28 -6.85 -14.76
CA LEU A 208 -21.72 -6.93 -14.48
C LEU A 208 -22.19 -8.35 -14.74
N PHE A 209 -22.80 -8.96 -13.73
CA PHE A 209 -23.44 -10.26 -13.82
C PHE A 209 -24.96 -10.08 -13.86
N LYS A 210 -25.63 -10.70 -14.82
CA LYS A 210 -27.09 -10.64 -14.94
C LYS A 210 -27.71 -11.75 -14.09
N LEU A 211 -28.49 -11.35 -13.08
CA LEU A 211 -29.25 -12.23 -12.21
C LEU A 211 -30.47 -12.80 -12.94
N ALA A 212 -31.03 -13.88 -12.41
CA ALA A 212 -32.16 -14.59 -13.01
C ALA A 212 -33.43 -13.72 -13.13
N ASP A 213 -33.61 -12.77 -12.21
CA ASP A 213 -34.71 -11.79 -12.22
C ASP A 213 -34.44 -10.58 -13.13
N GLY A 214 -33.33 -10.58 -13.85
CA GLY A 214 -32.94 -9.52 -14.78
C GLY A 214 -32.13 -8.38 -14.18
N ARG A 215 -32.00 -8.30 -12.84
CA ARG A 215 -31.13 -7.32 -12.17
C ARG A 215 -29.66 -7.56 -12.51
N ARG A 216 -28.85 -6.52 -12.42
CA ARG A 216 -27.39 -6.60 -12.59
C ARG A 216 -26.69 -6.52 -11.24
N LEU A 217 -25.77 -7.45 -11.00
CA LEU A 217 -24.83 -7.42 -9.89
C LEU A 217 -23.47 -6.97 -10.40
N ALA A 218 -22.96 -5.85 -9.88
CA ALA A 218 -21.62 -5.38 -10.16
C ALA A 218 -20.59 -6.04 -9.25
N TRP A 219 -19.42 -6.36 -9.81
CA TRP A 219 -18.35 -7.02 -9.06
C TRP A 219 -16.96 -6.80 -9.70
N ARG A 220 -15.89 -7.13 -8.97
CA ARG A 220 -14.51 -7.13 -9.48
C ARG A 220 -13.78 -8.41 -9.07
N ASP A 221 -12.91 -8.88 -9.95
CA ASP A 221 -12.07 -10.07 -9.77
C ASP A 221 -10.62 -9.63 -9.51
N TYR A 222 -10.23 -9.58 -8.24
CA TYR A 222 -8.88 -9.20 -7.82
C TYR A 222 -8.00 -10.43 -7.62
N GLY A 223 -6.70 -10.26 -7.86
CA GLY A 223 -5.72 -11.30 -7.56
C GLY A 223 -5.43 -12.23 -8.73
N ASP A 224 -5.13 -13.49 -8.39
CA ASP A 224 -4.83 -14.57 -9.32
C ASP A 224 -6.11 -15.39 -9.59
N PRO A 225 -6.62 -15.49 -10.84
CA PRO A 225 -7.78 -16.32 -11.16
C PRO A 225 -7.66 -17.80 -10.78
N GLY A 226 -6.43 -18.33 -10.63
CA GLY A 226 -6.16 -19.69 -10.15
C GLY A 226 -5.88 -19.78 -8.64
N GLY A 227 -5.93 -18.65 -7.93
CA GLY A 227 -5.66 -18.57 -6.50
C GLY A 227 -6.82 -19.07 -5.63
N ARG A 228 -6.57 -19.14 -4.32
CA ARG A 228 -7.60 -19.55 -3.34
C ARG A 228 -8.76 -18.54 -3.34
N PRO A 229 -10.02 -18.98 -3.55
CA PRO A 229 -11.14 -18.07 -3.70
C PRO A 229 -11.58 -17.45 -2.37
N VAL A 230 -11.82 -16.14 -2.41
CA VAL A 230 -12.31 -15.33 -1.29
C VAL A 230 -13.44 -14.42 -1.80
N LEU A 231 -14.64 -14.57 -1.24
CA LEU A 231 -15.75 -13.63 -1.47
C LEU A 231 -15.60 -12.45 -0.51
N VAL A 232 -15.55 -11.24 -1.06
CA VAL A 232 -15.51 -9.98 -0.32
C VAL A 232 -16.87 -9.31 -0.43
N ILE A 233 -17.61 -9.26 0.68
CA ILE A 233 -18.90 -8.56 0.72
C ILE A 233 -18.68 -7.15 1.24
N THR A 234 -18.91 -6.16 0.38
CA THR A 234 -18.71 -4.74 0.69
C THR A 234 -19.89 -4.16 1.50
N GLN A 235 -19.58 -3.26 2.44
CA GLN A 235 -20.56 -2.60 3.31
C GLN A 235 -21.38 -1.49 2.62
N ASP A 236 -22.26 -0.81 3.37
CA ASP A 236 -23.18 0.19 2.84
C ASP A 236 -22.50 1.36 2.12
N LEU A 237 -23.05 1.71 0.94
CA LEU A 237 -22.55 2.69 -0.04
C LEU A 237 -21.14 2.42 -0.58
N ALA A 238 -20.51 1.30 -0.21
CA ALA A 238 -19.19 0.93 -0.69
C ALA A 238 -19.26 0.31 -2.10
N SER A 239 -18.21 0.56 -2.88
CA SER A 239 -17.99 -0.07 -4.18
C SER A 239 -17.14 -1.33 -4.01
N SER A 240 -17.17 -2.18 -5.03
CA SER A 240 -16.20 -3.25 -5.28
C SER A 240 -14.77 -2.74 -5.45
N LEU A 241 -14.57 -1.41 -5.51
CA LEU A 241 -13.26 -0.78 -5.50
C LEU A 241 -12.60 -0.92 -4.11
N LEU A 242 -11.74 -1.91 -3.97
CA LEU A 242 -10.95 -2.15 -2.75
C LEU A 242 -9.76 -1.17 -2.68
N PRO A 243 -9.13 -1.02 -1.50
CA PRO A 243 -7.96 -0.15 -1.33
C PRO A 243 -6.86 -0.42 -2.36
N ARG A 244 -6.04 0.59 -2.62
CA ARG A 244 -4.88 0.48 -3.51
C ARG A 244 -4.01 -0.72 -3.21
N GLY A 245 -3.47 -1.32 -4.27
CA GLY A 245 -2.57 -2.47 -4.17
C GLY A 245 -3.20 -3.79 -3.78
N THR A 246 -4.49 -3.82 -3.44
CA THR A 246 -5.20 -5.08 -3.12
C THR A 246 -5.08 -6.10 -4.24
N ASN A 247 -5.13 -5.68 -5.51
CA ASN A 247 -4.98 -6.58 -6.66
C ASN A 247 -3.61 -7.27 -6.71
N ALA A 248 -2.54 -6.50 -6.51
CA ALA A 248 -1.17 -7.02 -6.53
C ALA A 248 -0.90 -7.90 -5.31
N LEU A 249 -1.33 -7.46 -4.13
CA LEU A 249 -1.22 -8.22 -2.89
C LEU A 249 -1.96 -9.56 -2.98
N ALA A 250 -3.20 -9.56 -3.49
CA ALA A 250 -3.95 -10.80 -3.66
C ALA A 250 -3.23 -11.78 -4.60
N ARG A 251 -2.59 -11.31 -5.69
CA ARG A 251 -1.75 -12.17 -6.55
C ARG A 251 -0.55 -12.75 -5.82
N ASP A 252 0.19 -11.91 -5.10
CA ASP A 252 1.39 -12.34 -4.37
C ASP A 252 1.04 -13.38 -3.29
N MET A 253 -0.13 -13.28 -2.68
CA MET A 253 -0.66 -14.27 -1.72
C MET A 253 -1.31 -15.49 -2.38
N GLY A 254 -1.41 -15.55 -3.71
CA GLY A 254 -2.11 -16.62 -4.42
C GLY A 254 -3.60 -16.68 -4.07
N LEU A 255 -4.25 -15.53 -3.92
CA LEU A 255 -5.67 -15.38 -3.63
C LEU A 255 -6.43 -14.87 -4.87
N ARG A 256 -7.69 -15.30 -4.98
CA ARG A 256 -8.68 -14.76 -5.91
C ARG A 256 -9.79 -14.09 -5.12
N MET A 257 -9.81 -12.75 -5.08
CA MET A 257 -10.77 -11.99 -4.30
C MET A 257 -11.91 -11.47 -5.18
N ILE A 258 -13.12 -11.93 -4.91
CA ILE A 258 -14.34 -11.59 -5.66
C ILE A 258 -15.09 -10.55 -4.84
N ALA A 259 -14.97 -9.29 -5.22
CA ALA A 259 -15.61 -8.18 -4.51
C ALA A 259 -16.93 -7.83 -5.17
N THR A 260 -18.06 -8.10 -4.51
CA THR A 260 -19.41 -7.79 -5.01
C THR A 260 -19.90 -6.45 -4.49
N GLU A 261 -20.67 -5.74 -5.32
CA GLU A 261 -21.39 -4.53 -4.92
C GLU A 261 -22.80 -4.90 -4.50
N ARG A 262 -23.22 -4.43 -3.31
CA ARG A 262 -24.55 -4.69 -2.78
C ARG A 262 -25.65 -4.21 -3.73
N ALA A 263 -26.82 -4.85 -3.69
CA ALA A 263 -28.01 -4.36 -4.36
C ALA A 263 -28.28 -2.88 -4.05
N GLY A 264 -28.35 -2.05 -5.09
CA GLY A 264 -28.54 -0.59 -4.99
C GLY A 264 -27.26 0.22 -4.70
N ALA A 265 -26.08 -0.42 -4.62
CA ALA A 265 -24.79 0.24 -4.47
C ALA A 265 -23.98 0.18 -5.77
N GLY A 266 -23.18 1.22 -6.01
CA GLY A 266 -22.29 1.32 -7.16
C GLY A 266 -23.04 1.16 -8.49
N ARG A 267 -22.77 0.06 -9.19
CA ARG A 267 -23.39 -0.30 -10.49
C ARG A 267 -24.37 -1.48 -10.39
N SER A 268 -24.64 -1.99 -9.19
CA SER A 268 -25.64 -3.02 -8.95
C SER A 268 -27.05 -2.42 -8.92
N ASP A 269 -27.99 -3.08 -9.60
CA ASP A 269 -29.39 -2.68 -9.57
C ASP A 269 -29.99 -2.92 -8.16
N PRO A 270 -30.98 -2.12 -7.71
CA PRO A 270 -31.63 -2.31 -6.42
C PRO A 270 -32.44 -3.60 -6.38
N HIS A 271 -32.51 -4.24 -5.21
CA HIS A 271 -33.37 -5.39 -4.98
C HIS A 271 -34.76 -4.88 -4.52
N PRO A 272 -35.88 -5.29 -5.18
CA PRO A 272 -37.22 -4.83 -4.81
C PRO A 272 -37.63 -5.28 -3.39
N ASP A 273 -37.37 -6.54 -3.03
CA ASP A 273 -37.51 -7.05 -1.66
C ASP A 273 -36.17 -7.09 -0.92
N PHE A 274 -35.74 -5.95 -0.41
CA PHE A 274 -34.44 -5.80 0.23
C PHE A 274 -34.37 -6.56 1.57
N THR A 275 -33.66 -7.68 1.59
CA THR A 275 -33.35 -8.46 2.81
C THR A 275 -31.89 -8.94 2.80
N PHE A 276 -31.32 -9.25 3.97
CA PHE A 276 -29.96 -9.79 4.06
C PHE A 276 -29.81 -11.08 3.23
N ALA A 277 -30.79 -11.99 3.34
CA ALA A 277 -30.80 -13.26 2.62
C ALA A 277 -30.86 -13.09 1.10
N ASN A 278 -31.71 -12.19 0.61
CA ASN A 278 -31.86 -11.92 -0.83
C ASN A 278 -30.59 -11.27 -1.42
N VAL A 279 -30.01 -10.30 -0.71
CA VAL A 279 -28.76 -9.67 -1.14
C VAL A 279 -27.60 -10.66 -1.12
N ALA A 280 -27.55 -11.55 -0.13
CA ALA A 280 -26.58 -12.63 -0.09
C ALA A 280 -26.78 -13.60 -1.28
N ALA A 281 -28.02 -13.92 -1.62
CA ALA A 281 -28.35 -14.81 -2.73
C ALA A 281 -27.81 -14.29 -4.08
N ASP A 282 -27.75 -12.98 -4.29
CA ASP A 282 -27.13 -12.38 -5.48
C ASP A 282 -25.64 -12.74 -5.57
N SER A 283 -24.90 -12.62 -4.45
CA SER A 283 -23.48 -13.00 -4.38
C SER A 283 -23.29 -14.50 -4.53
N VAL A 284 -24.17 -15.32 -3.95
CA VAL A 284 -24.16 -16.79 -4.08
C VAL A 284 -24.40 -17.21 -5.53
N ALA A 285 -25.32 -16.54 -6.23
CA ALA A 285 -25.60 -16.80 -7.64
C ALA A 285 -24.36 -16.54 -8.50
N LEU A 286 -23.63 -15.44 -8.24
CA LEU A 286 -22.36 -15.16 -8.91
C LEU A 286 -21.31 -16.24 -8.63
N ILE A 287 -21.12 -16.63 -7.37
CA ILE A 287 -20.14 -17.67 -6.99
C ILE A 287 -20.45 -19.00 -7.71
N ARG A 288 -21.72 -19.41 -7.74
CA ARG A 288 -22.16 -20.62 -8.46
C ARG A 288 -21.93 -20.50 -9.96
N HIS A 289 -22.21 -19.33 -10.55
CA HIS A 289 -21.95 -19.06 -11.96
C HIS A 289 -20.45 -19.15 -12.32
N LEU A 290 -19.57 -18.69 -11.42
CA LEU A 290 -18.13 -18.78 -11.59
C LEU A 290 -17.56 -20.20 -11.38
N GLY A 291 -18.40 -21.17 -10.98
CA GLY A 291 -17.99 -22.56 -10.74
C GLY A 291 -17.03 -22.70 -9.56
N ILE A 292 -17.18 -21.86 -8.53
CA ILE A 292 -16.27 -21.83 -7.39
C ILE A 292 -16.80 -22.70 -6.26
N ASP A 293 -16.04 -23.76 -5.97
CA ASP A 293 -16.30 -24.69 -4.87
C ASP A 293 -15.34 -24.43 -3.70
N GLY A 294 -15.89 -24.25 -2.49
CA GLY A 294 -15.12 -24.05 -1.26
C GLY A 294 -14.36 -22.72 -1.22
N LEU A 295 -14.91 -21.72 -0.54
CA LEU A 295 -14.35 -20.37 -0.49
C LEU A 295 -14.36 -19.78 0.93
N GLN A 296 -13.50 -18.78 1.15
CA GLN A 296 -13.55 -17.98 2.37
C GLN A 296 -14.39 -16.72 2.15
N ILE A 297 -15.17 -16.32 3.13
CA ILE A 297 -15.96 -15.09 3.05
C ILE A 297 -15.35 -14.07 4.01
N THR A 298 -15.08 -12.87 3.51
CA THR A 298 -14.58 -11.77 4.34
C THR A 298 -15.44 -10.54 4.16
N THR A 299 -15.59 -9.80 5.24
CA THR A 299 -16.34 -8.55 5.24
C THR A 299 -15.86 -7.63 6.35
N ASN A 300 -16.22 -6.35 6.24
CA ASN A 300 -16.08 -5.38 7.31
C ASN A 300 -17.30 -5.48 8.23
N THR A 301 -17.20 -4.99 9.46
CA THR A 301 -18.19 -5.18 10.55
C THR A 301 -19.66 -5.16 10.13
N ASP A 302 -20.08 -4.18 9.33
CA ASP A 302 -21.49 -3.97 8.99
C ASP A 302 -22.00 -4.90 7.87
N GLY A 303 -21.11 -5.64 7.19
CA GLY A 303 -21.45 -6.63 6.17
C GLY A 303 -21.61 -8.06 6.71
N ALA A 304 -21.45 -8.27 8.02
CA ALA A 304 -21.47 -9.58 8.66
C ALA A 304 -22.77 -10.37 8.42
N ALA A 305 -23.93 -9.69 8.42
CA ALA A 305 -25.22 -10.34 8.18
C ALA A 305 -25.30 -10.94 6.77
N TYR A 306 -24.88 -10.20 5.74
CA TYR A 306 -24.83 -10.71 4.37
C TYR A 306 -23.81 -11.86 4.21
N ALA A 307 -22.67 -11.77 4.90
CA ALA A 307 -21.65 -12.81 4.88
C ALA A 307 -22.11 -14.11 5.52
N LEU A 308 -22.84 -14.03 6.63
CA LEU A 308 -23.41 -15.18 7.30
C LEU A 308 -24.50 -15.84 6.44
N GLU A 309 -25.41 -15.05 5.88
CA GLU A 309 -26.44 -15.54 4.94
C GLU A 309 -25.81 -16.22 3.73
N ALA A 310 -24.77 -15.62 3.13
CA ALA A 310 -24.05 -16.22 2.01
C ALA A 310 -23.36 -17.54 2.41
N ALA A 311 -22.73 -17.58 3.59
CA ALA A 311 -22.10 -18.79 4.13
C ALA A 311 -23.14 -19.92 4.32
N MET A 312 -24.30 -19.60 4.88
CA MET A 312 -25.40 -20.56 5.09
C MET A 312 -25.91 -21.13 3.75
N GLN A 313 -26.04 -20.29 2.72
CA GLN A 313 -26.50 -20.71 1.39
C GLN A 313 -25.45 -21.48 0.57
N LEU A 314 -24.15 -21.28 0.85
CA LEU A 314 -23.04 -21.99 0.21
C LEU A 314 -22.64 -23.29 0.94
N GLY A 315 -23.04 -23.45 2.20
CA GLY A 315 -22.79 -24.64 3.02
C GLY A 315 -21.49 -24.60 3.83
N THR A 316 -21.27 -25.64 4.65
CA THR A 316 -20.29 -25.74 5.75
C THR A 316 -18.80 -25.62 5.38
N ARG A 317 -18.47 -25.45 4.10
CA ARG A 317 -17.09 -25.21 3.64
C ARG A 317 -16.69 -23.73 3.61
N SER A 318 -17.58 -22.84 4.06
CA SER A 318 -17.35 -21.39 4.05
C SER A 318 -17.07 -20.87 5.46
N ALA A 319 -15.93 -20.19 5.64
CA ALA A 319 -15.57 -19.51 6.89
C ALA A 319 -15.72 -18.00 6.72
N ALA A 320 -16.46 -17.34 7.64
CA ALA A 320 -16.62 -15.89 7.65
C ALA A 320 -15.66 -15.23 8.64
N SER A 321 -14.86 -14.26 8.18
CA SER A 321 -14.01 -13.44 9.05
C SER A 321 -14.40 -11.96 8.97
N CYS A 322 -14.59 -11.34 10.13
CA CYS A 322 -14.87 -9.91 10.25
C CYS A 322 -13.57 -9.15 10.56
N TRP A 323 -13.23 -8.15 9.75
CA TRP A 323 -12.12 -7.24 10.03
C TRP A 323 -12.61 -5.98 10.75
N PRO A 324 -12.06 -5.63 11.92
CA PRO A 324 -12.41 -4.39 12.59
C PRO A 324 -11.88 -3.19 11.80
N ARG A 325 -12.63 -2.09 11.83
CA ARG A 325 -12.18 -0.79 11.33
C ARG A 325 -10.92 -0.35 12.08
N ALA A 326 -9.82 -0.13 11.36
CA ALA A 326 -8.56 0.37 11.93
C ALA A 326 -8.84 1.65 12.74
N GLY A 327 -8.63 1.60 14.07
CA GLY A 327 -8.78 2.75 14.95
C GLY A 327 -9.43 2.51 16.33
N ARG A 328 -9.98 1.33 16.65
CA ARG A 328 -10.41 1.02 18.03
C ARG A 328 -9.59 -0.13 18.61
N ARG A 329 -8.73 0.18 19.59
CA ARG A 329 -7.92 -0.80 20.33
C ARG A 329 -8.72 -1.65 21.32
N ASP A 330 -10.02 -1.39 21.49
CA ASP A 330 -10.85 -2.11 22.46
C ASP A 330 -12.06 -2.77 21.78
N CYS A 331 -11.83 -3.93 21.18
CA CYS A 331 -12.86 -4.96 21.04
C CYS A 331 -12.22 -6.29 21.44
N ARG A 332 -12.24 -6.60 22.74
CA ARG A 332 -12.02 -7.98 23.18
C ARG A 332 -13.14 -8.84 22.57
N PRO A 333 -12.84 -10.03 22.02
CA PRO A 333 -13.89 -10.94 21.62
C PRO A 333 -14.60 -11.44 22.89
N SER A 334 -15.75 -10.85 23.20
CA SER A 334 -16.66 -11.44 24.18
C SER A 334 -17.37 -12.61 23.50
N GLY A 335 -16.81 -13.81 23.66
CA GLY A 335 -17.54 -15.09 23.76
C GLY A 335 -18.23 -15.64 22.50
N SER A 336 -17.76 -16.82 22.07
CA SER A 336 -18.42 -17.85 21.22
C SER A 336 -18.74 -17.44 19.76
N ALA A 337 -18.25 -18.12 18.72
CA ALA A 337 -18.42 -19.55 18.50
C ALA A 337 -17.15 -20.26 17.95
N THR A 338 -16.63 -21.14 18.81
CA THR A 338 -16.30 -22.56 18.60
C THR A 338 -15.51 -23.02 17.36
N ARG A 339 -14.30 -23.49 17.68
CA ARG A 339 -13.38 -24.31 16.90
C ARG A 339 -13.77 -25.80 16.95
N ALA A 340 -13.69 -26.49 15.81
CA ALA A 340 -13.26 -27.89 15.56
C ALA A 340 -13.74 -28.24 14.12
N ILE A 341 -13.07 -29.03 13.28
CA ILE A 341 -12.63 -30.42 13.46
C ILE A 341 -11.53 -30.76 12.42
N ARG A 342 -10.51 -31.50 12.89
CA ARG A 342 -9.43 -32.29 12.25
C ARG A 342 -8.78 -31.83 10.93
#